data_AF-A0A1A9HJQ9-F1
#
_entry.id   AF-A0A1A9HJQ9-F1
#
_cell.length_a   1.000
_cell.length_b   1.000
_cell.length_c   1.000
_cell.angle_alpha   90.00
_cell.angle_beta   90.00
_cell.angle_gamma   90.00
#
_symmetry.space_group_name_H-M   'P 1'
#
loop_
_entity.id
_entity.type
_entity.pdbx_description
1 polymer ?
#
loop_
_entity_poly.entity_id
_entity_poly.type
_entity_poly.pdbx_seq_one_letter_code
_entity_poly.pdbx_strand_id
1 'polypeptide(L)'
;MQDTERLVRLVNGSPWMMSALRAVRSLQLTSWCIGAGAIRNLVWDALSGYREPSALSDVDVAFFAPQPDPTRASAQNFKDRTAAKRYSERWPRVVVES
;
A
#
# COMPACT_ATOMS: atom_id res chain seq x y z
N MET A 1 -7.48 -15.94 13.00
CA MET A 1 -6.10 -16.49 13.05
C MET A 1 -5.67 -17.16 11.75
N GLN A 2 -6.49 -18.02 11.12
CA GLN A 2 -6.10 -18.76 9.91
C GLN A 2 -5.69 -17.89 8.71
N ASP A 3 -6.39 -16.78 8.45
CA ASP A 3 -6.10 -15.91 7.30
C ASP A 3 -4.78 -15.14 7.44
N THR A 4 -4.44 -14.69 8.64
CA THR A 4 -3.17 -14.00 8.92
C THR A 4 -1.99 -14.92 8.66
N GLU A 5 -2.04 -16.16 9.16
CA GLU A 5 -1.00 -17.15 8.91
C GLU A 5 -0.86 -17.49 7.42
N ARG A 6 -1.99 -17.58 6.70
CA ARG A 6 -1.99 -17.79 5.25
C ARG A 6 -1.34 -16.62 4.53
N LEU A 7 -1.64 -15.38 4.91
CA LEU A 7 -1.00 -14.20 4.35
C LEU A 7 0.52 -14.19 4.63
N VAL A 8 0.92 -14.49 5.87
CA VAL A 8 2.35 -14.59 6.23
C VAL A 8 3.07 -15.63 5.38
N ARG A 9 2.45 -16.79 5.11
CA ARG A 9 3.01 -17.80 4.21
C ARG A 9 3.16 -17.29 2.78
N LEU A 10 2.16 -16.59 2.24
CA LEU A 10 2.23 -16.00 0.90
C LEU A 10 3.36 -14.95 0.80
N VAL A 11 3.50 -14.12 1.82
CA VAL A 11 4.56 -13.11 1.90
C VAL A 11 5.93 -13.77 1.94
N ASN A 12 6.13 -14.74 2.85
CA ASN A 12 7.41 -15.46 2.99
C ASN A 12 7.78 -16.25 1.73
N GLY A 13 6.78 -16.78 1.02
CA GLY A 13 6.96 -17.51 -0.24
C GLY A 13 7.20 -16.62 -1.47
N SER A 14 7.08 -15.30 -1.36
CA SER A 14 7.25 -14.36 -2.46
C SER A 14 8.63 -13.68 -2.42
N PRO A 15 9.56 -14.01 -3.35
CA PRO A 15 10.91 -13.45 -3.34
C PRO A 15 10.94 -11.92 -3.52
N TRP A 16 10.08 -11.39 -4.38
CA TRP A 16 10.02 -9.95 -4.63
C TRP A 16 9.47 -9.21 -3.40
N MET A 17 8.45 -9.75 -2.73
CA MET A 17 7.86 -9.12 -1.55
C MET A 17 8.86 -9.12 -0.39
N MET A 18 9.55 -10.23 -0.17
CA MET A 18 10.60 -10.31 0.85
C MET A 18 11.76 -9.36 0.54
N SER A 19 12.10 -9.17 -0.73
CA SER A 19 13.13 -8.19 -1.14
C SER A 19 12.67 -6.76 -0.86
N ALA A 20 11.43 -6.41 -1.18
CA ALA A 20 10.85 -5.10 -0.88
C ALA A 20 10.79 -4.83 0.63
N LEU A 21 10.32 -5.80 1.44
CA LEU A 21 10.28 -5.67 2.90
C LEU A 21 11.67 -5.46 3.50
N ARG A 22 12.70 -6.16 3.00
CA ARG A 22 14.10 -5.95 3.42
C ARG A 22 14.63 -4.58 3.02
N ALA A 23 14.33 -4.11 1.81
CA ALA A 23 14.74 -2.80 1.34
C ALA A 23 14.10 -1.67 2.16
N VAL A 24 12.80 -1.75 2.48
CA VAL A 24 12.17 -0.73 3.34
C VAL A 24 12.71 -0.82 4.76
N ARG A 25 12.95 -2.03 5.28
CA ARG A 25 13.58 -2.21 6.60
C ARG A 25 14.97 -1.56 6.67
N SER A 26 15.77 -1.59 5.59
CA SER A 26 17.10 -0.97 5.59
C SER A 26 17.05 0.56 5.64
N LEU A 27 15.90 1.19 5.38
CA LEU A 27 15.71 2.62 5.57
C LEU A 27 15.55 3.02 7.05
N GLN A 28 15.46 2.05 7.96
CA GLN A 28 15.35 2.27 9.41
C GLN A 28 14.20 3.22 9.81
N LEU A 29 13.09 3.18 9.06
CA LEU A 29 11.89 3.97 9.36
C LEU A 29 11.22 3.47 10.64
N THR A 30 10.77 4.39 11.50
CA THR A 30 10.18 4.07 12.81
C THR A 30 8.83 3.36 12.71
N SER A 31 8.00 3.74 11.74
CA SER A 31 6.69 3.14 11.50
C SER A 31 6.41 3.16 10.00
N TRP A 32 6.19 1.98 9.43
CA TRP A 32 5.96 1.81 8.00
C TRP A 32 5.21 0.52 7.67
N CYS A 33 4.61 0.46 6.49
CA CYS A 33 4.08 -0.76 5.90
C CYS A 33 4.16 -0.72 4.36
N ILE A 34 4.19 -1.91 3.75
CA ILE A 34 3.92 -2.10 2.31
C ILE A 34 2.45 -2.50 2.18
N GLY A 35 1.72 -1.89 1.24
CA GLY A 35 0.28 -2.06 1.13
C GLY A 35 -0.26 -2.02 -0.29
N ALA A 36 -1.55 -1.65 -0.38
CA ALA A 36 -2.26 -1.36 -1.62
C ALA A 36 -2.07 -2.43 -2.72
N GLY A 37 -1.56 -2.03 -3.90
CA GLY A 37 -1.46 -2.92 -5.07
C GLY A 37 -0.60 -4.16 -4.81
N ALA A 38 0.50 -3.99 -4.07
CA ALA A 38 1.44 -5.07 -3.78
C ALA A 38 0.79 -6.22 -3.00
N ILE A 39 0.07 -5.91 -1.91
CA ILE A 39 -0.61 -6.92 -1.09
C ILE A 39 -1.82 -7.50 -1.82
N ARG A 40 -2.63 -6.64 -2.46
CA ARG A 40 -3.81 -7.08 -3.21
C ARG A 40 -3.43 -8.06 -4.31
N ASN A 41 -2.42 -7.74 -5.12
CA ASN A 41 -2.00 -8.61 -6.22
C ASN A 41 -1.45 -9.93 -5.69
N LEU A 42 -0.60 -9.91 -4.65
CA LEU A 42 -0.08 -11.13 -4.04
C LEU A 42 -1.18 -12.08 -3.56
N VAL A 43 -2.19 -11.54 -2.88
CA VAL A 43 -3.33 -12.33 -2.39
C VAL A 43 -4.20 -12.80 -3.55
N TRP A 44 -4.47 -11.92 -4.52
CA TRP A 44 -5.32 -12.24 -5.65
C TRP A 44 -4.70 -13.35 -6.51
N ASP A 45 -3.42 -13.27 -6.83
CA ASP A 45 -2.69 -14.29 -7.59
C ASP A 45 -2.77 -15.66 -6.89
N ALA A 46 -2.63 -15.68 -5.56
CA ALA A 46 -2.73 -16.89 -4.77
C ALA A 46 -4.15 -17.51 -4.73
N LEU A 47 -5.20 -16.72 -4.96
CA LEU A 47 -6.60 -17.15 -4.90
C LEU A 47 -7.21 -17.43 -6.28
N SER A 48 -6.71 -16.79 -7.33
CA SER A 48 -7.34 -16.74 -8.65
C SER A 48 -6.97 -17.91 -9.57
N GLY A 49 -5.99 -18.74 -9.19
CA GLY A 49 -5.59 -19.92 -9.95
C GLY A 49 -4.87 -19.61 -11.26
N TYR A 50 -4.47 -18.35 -11.49
CA TYR A 50 -3.63 -17.98 -12.61
C TYR A 50 -2.24 -18.61 -12.46
N ARG A 51 -1.67 -19.07 -13.58
CA ARG A 51 -0.32 -19.66 -13.62
C ARG A 51 0.78 -18.61 -13.67
N GLU A 52 0.49 -17.45 -14.25
CA GLU A 52 1.42 -16.34 -14.39
C GLU A 52 1.14 -15.30 -13.31
N PRO A 53 2.15 -14.89 -12.52
CA PRO A 53 2.01 -13.80 -11.56
C PRO A 53 1.59 -12.50 -12.25
N SER A 54 0.73 -11.72 -11.60
CA SER A 54 0.39 -10.39 -12.09
C SER A 54 1.65 -9.52 -12.16
N ALA A 55 1.78 -8.73 -13.23
CA ALA A 55 2.89 -7.79 -13.35
C ALA A 55 2.93 -6.85 -12.13
N LEU A 56 4.08 -6.78 -11.46
CA LEU A 56 4.30 -5.82 -10.38
C LEU A 56 4.61 -4.46 -11.00
N SER A 57 3.64 -3.55 -11.01
CA SER A 57 3.82 -2.18 -11.52
C SER A 57 4.66 -1.33 -10.57
N ASP A 58 4.30 -1.36 -9.28
CA ASP A 58 4.81 -0.47 -8.25
C ASP A 58 4.61 -1.08 -6.85
N VAL A 59 5.33 -0.54 -5.87
CA VAL A 59 5.23 -0.92 -4.46
C VAL A 59 4.93 0.32 -3.62
N ASP A 60 3.73 0.37 -3.07
CA ASP A 60 3.31 1.44 -2.16
C ASP A 60 3.91 1.21 -0.77
N VAL A 61 4.72 2.18 -0.29
CA VAL A 61 5.27 2.21 1.06
C VAL A 61 4.68 3.39 1.81
N ALA A 62 3.86 3.11 2.83
CA ALA A 62 3.38 4.13 3.75
C ALA A 62 4.29 4.17 4.97
N PHE A 63 4.65 5.37 5.43
CA PHE A 63 5.45 5.55 6.64
C PHE A 63 5.10 6.85 7.36
N PHE A 64 5.36 6.88 8.66
CA PHE A 64 5.18 8.08 9.48
C PHE A 64 6.49 8.87 9.57
N ALA A 65 6.43 10.15 9.24
CA ALA A 65 7.51 11.10 9.45
C ALA A 65 7.09 12.12 10.53
N PRO A 66 7.81 12.24 11.66
CA PRO A 66 7.44 13.14 12.73
C PRO A 66 7.60 14.62 12.35
N GLN A 67 8.48 14.92 11.38
CA GLN A 67 8.59 16.24 10.80
C GLN A 67 8.04 16.24 9.37
N PRO A 68 7.26 17.25 8.99
CA PRO A 68 6.79 17.39 7.62
C PRO A 68 7.97 17.63 6.69
N ASP A 69 8.03 16.84 5.62
CA ASP A 69 8.99 17.05 4.54
C ASP A 69 8.52 18.24 3.68
N PRO A 70 9.24 19.38 3.66
CA PRO A 70 8.82 20.57 2.92
C PRO A 70 8.85 20.37 1.39
N THR A 71 9.52 19.32 0.90
CA THR A 71 9.53 18.97 -0.53
C THR A 71 8.33 18.14 -0.96
N ARG A 72 7.61 17.55 0.00
CA ARG A 72 6.38 16.80 -0.27
C ARG A 72 5.17 17.73 -0.32
N ALA A 73 4.15 17.26 -1.02
CA ALA A 73 2.89 17.98 -1.12
C ALA A 73 2.39 18.35 0.29
N SER A 74 2.13 19.64 0.51
CA SER A 74 1.61 20.15 1.77
C SER A 74 0.28 19.47 2.12
N ALA A 75 -0.09 19.49 3.40
CA ALA A 75 -1.42 19.04 3.82
C ALA A 75 -2.53 19.77 3.04
N GLN A 76 -2.31 21.04 2.68
CA GLN A 76 -3.22 21.79 1.82
C GLN A 76 -3.30 21.22 0.41
N ASN A 77 -2.16 20.94 -0.24
CA ASN A 77 -2.16 20.31 -1.56
C ASN A 77 -2.85 18.95 -1.56
N PHE A 78 -2.71 18.17 -0.48
CA PHE A 78 -3.44 16.92 -0.31
C PHE A 78 -4.96 17.15 -0.23
N LYS A 79 -5.40 18.13 0.59
CA LYS A 79 -6.83 18.50 0.71
C LYS A 79 -7.41 18.97 -0.62
N ASP A 80 -6.71 19.86 -1.32
CA ASP A 80 -7.14 20.40 -2.62
C ASP A 80 -7.26 19.29 -3.67
N ARG A 81 -6.25 18.40 -3.74
CA ARG A 81 -6.30 17.24 -4.65
C ARG A 81 -7.42 16.29 -4.30
N THR A 82 -7.72 16.08 -3.03
CA THR A 82 -8.79 15.17 -2.58
C THR A 82 -10.16 15.77 -2.89
N ALA A 83 -10.35 17.07 -2.67
CA ALA A 83 -11.59 17.78 -3.03
C ALA A 83 -11.85 17.75 -4.53
N ALA A 84 -10.82 17.94 -5.36
CA ALA A 84 -10.94 17.90 -6.82
C ALA A 84 -11.35 16.53 -7.40
N LYS A 85 -11.27 15.44 -6.62
CA LYS A 85 -11.58 14.08 -7.09
C LYS A 85 -13.06 13.73 -7.06
N ARG A 86 -13.93 14.61 -6.52
CA ARG A 86 -15.39 14.43 -6.48
C ARG A 86 -15.80 13.06 -5.93
N TYR A 87 -15.12 12.60 -4.87
CA TYR A 87 -15.31 11.24 -4.34
C TYR A 87 -16.75 10.97 -3.93
N SER A 88 -17.41 11.92 -3.28
CA SER A 88 -18.80 11.76 -2.84
C SER A 88 -19.81 11.73 -3.99
N GLU A 89 -19.48 12.27 -5.16
CA GLU A 89 -20.32 12.17 -6.35
C GLU A 89 -20.18 10.81 -7.04
N ARG A 90 -18.96 10.28 -7.10
CA ARG A 90 -18.69 8.98 -7.70
C ARG A 90 -19.03 7.82 -6.75
N TRP A 91 -18.93 8.04 -5.45
CA TRP A 91 -19.14 7.05 -4.40
C TRP A 91 -20.00 7.67 -3.29
N PRO A 92 -21.35 7.61 -3.39
CA PRO A 92 -22.26 8.35 -2.51
C PRO A 92 -22.17 8.02 -1.02
N ARG A 93 -21.55 6.90 -0.66
CA ARG A 93 -21.35 6.47 0.73
C ARG A 93 -19.97 6.83 1.29
N VAL A 94 -19.10 7.46 0.50
CA VAL A 94 -17.76 7.87 0.94
C VAL A 94 -17.82 9.27 1.52
N VAL A 95 -17.44 9.37 2.80
CA VAL A 95 -17.22 10.63 3.51
C VAL A 95 -15.72 10.89 3.55
N VAL A 96 -15.30 12.08 3.13
CA VAL A 96 -13.92 12.55 3.24
C VAL A 96 -13.88 13.54 4.41
N GLU A 97 -13.26 13.14 5.50
CA GLU A 97 -13.03 14.02 6.66
C GLU A 97 -11.76 14.87 6.44
N SER A 98 -11.79 16.12 6.90
CA SER A 98 -10.78 17.16 6.63
C SER A 98 -9.92 17.52 7.83
#